data_AF-A0A9D1INB0-F1
#
_entry.id   AF-A0A9D1INB0-F1
#
_cell.length_a   1.000
_cell.length_b   1.000
_cell.length_c   1.000
_cell.angle_alpha   90.00
_cell.angle_beta   90.00
_cell.angle_gamma   90.00
#
_symmetry.space_group_name_H-M   'P 1'
#
loop_
_entity.id
_entity.type
_entity.pdbx_description
1 polymer ?
#
loop_
_entity_poly.entity_id
_entity_poly.type
_entity_poly.pdbx_seq_one_letter_code
_entity_poly.pdbx_strand_id
1 'polypeptide(L)'
;MDEKVKKLIEKPLSEKNIKLCSVNYVLEGNTYFLRITIDKEPFVDVDTCVLATEIINPLIDTLEDEFDDSYVLDVCSQEKGDK
;
A
#
# COMPACT_ATOMS: atom_id res chain seq x y z
N MET A 1 10.50 -6.43 7.83
CA MET A 1 10.38 -4.98 7.49
C MET A 1 8.97 -4.72 6.97
N ASP A 2 8.59 -5.51 5.97
CA ASP A 2 7.24 -5.97 5.61
C ASP A 2 6.18 -5.92 6.74
N GLU A 3 6.36 -6.59 7.88
CA GLU A 3 5.35 -6.55 8.97
C GLU A 3 5.13 -5.17 9.60
N LYS A 4 6.17 -4.34 9.73
CA LYS A 4 6.04 -2.97 10.25
C LYS A 4 5.23 -2.13 9.27
N VAL A 5 5.64 -2.13 7.99
CA VAL A 5 4.95 -1.44 6.90
C VAL A 5 3.49 -1.85 6.87
N LYS A 6 3.22 -3.16 6.89
CA LYS A 6 1.87 -3.72 6.91
C LYS A 6 1.05 -3.17 8.06
N LYS A 7 1.52 -3.26 9.30
CA LYS A 7 0.76 -2.75 10.48
C LYS A 7 0.59 -1.24 10.45
N LEU A 8 1.58 -0.53 9.93
CA LEU A 8 1.59 0.93 9.83
C LEU A 8 0.46 1.41 8.91
N ILE A 9 0.30 0.78 7.75
CA ILE A 9 -0.76 1.11 6.78
C ILE A 9 -2.09 0.41 7.10
N GLU A 10 -2.07 -0.78 7.71
CA GLU A 10 -3.28 -1.54 8.06
C GLU A 10 -4.17 -0.78 9.05
N LYS A 11 -3.57 -0.11 10.06
CA LYS A 11 -4.31 0.72 11.03
C LYS A 11 -5.18 1.79 10.36
N PRO A 12 -4.61 2.74 9.59
CA PRO A 12 -5.38 3.81 9.00
C PRO A 12 -6.29 3.35 7.86
N LEU A 13 -5.92 2.29 7.13
CA LEU A 13 -6.81 1.70 6.13
C LEU A 13 -8.06 1.13 6.82
N SER A 14 -7.88 0.40 7.93
CA SER A 14 -8.99 -0.15 8.72
C SER A 14 -9.94 0.95 9.24
N GLU A 15 -9.42 2.10 9.69
CA GLU A 15 -10.23 3.26 10.10
C GLU A 15 -11.11 3.79 8.95
N LYS A 16 -10.64 3.66 7.70
CA LYS A 16 -11.35 4.07 6.49
C LYS A 16 -12.24 2.98 5.89
N ASN A 17 -12.44 1.87 6.60
CA ASN A 17 -13.13 0.67 6.11
C ASN A 17 -12.43 0.06 4.87
N ILE A 18 -11.12 0.31 4.73
CA ILE A 18 -10.29 -0.28 3.69
C ILE A 18 -9.54 -1.46 4.31
N LYS A 19 -9.60 -2.60 3.64
CA LYS A 19 -8.93 -3.82 4.02
C LYS A 19 -7.60 -3.92 3.29
N LEU A 20 -6.52 -3.97 4.04
CA LEU A 20 -5.22 -4.29 3.47
C LEU A 20 -5.18 -5.78 3.10
N CYS A 21 -4.96 -6.07 1.83
CA CYS A 21 -4.93 -7.44 1.32
C CYS A 21 -3.54 -8.05 1.45
N SER A 22 -2.51 -7.38 0.91
CA SER A 22 -1.12 -7.81 1.00
C SER A 22 -0.15 -6.66 0.71
N VAL A 23 1.08 -6.79 1.22
CA VAL A 23 2.18 -5.86 0.98
C VAL A 23 3.35 -6.68 0.46
N ASN A 24 3.82 -6.33 -0.73
CA ASN A 24 4.93 -6.99 -1.39
C ASN A 24 6.04 -5.98 -1.63
N TYR A 25 7.19 -6.22 -1.01
CA TYR A 25 8.41 -5.48 -1.30
C TYR A 25 9.27 -6.33 -2.25
N VAL A 26 9.40 -5.90 -3.50
CA VAL A 26 10.12 -6.63 -4.55
C VAL A 26 11.24 -5.78 -5.12
N LEU A 27 12.38 -6.38 -5.40
CA LEU A 27 13.50 -5.73 -6.08
C LEU A 27 13.47 -6.13 -7.55
N GLU A 28 13.17 -5.17 -8.43
CA GLU A 28 13.16 -5.38 -9.89
C GLU A 28 14.39 -4.68 -10.48
N GLY A 29 15.38 -5.48 -10.87
CA GLY A 29 16.66 -4.97 -11.36
C GLY A 29 17.47 -4.27 -10.26
N ASN A 30 17.45 -2.94 -10.26
CA ASN A 30 18.19 -2.10 -9.32
C ASN A 30 17.27 -1.08 -8.60
N THR A 31 15.96 -1.32 -8.64
CA THR A 31 14.95 -0.45 -8.05
C THR A 31 14.00 -1.28 -7.21
N TYR A 32 13.71 -0.79 -6.02
CA TYR A 32 12.77 -1.42 -5.12
C TYR A 32 11.34 -0.99 -5.45
N PHE A 33 10.39 -1.90 -5.35
CA PHE A 33 8.97 -1.65 -5.57
C PHE A 33 8.19 -2.15 -4.36
N LEU A 34 7.47 -1.23 -3.72
CA LEU A 34 6.55 -1.54 -2.64
C LEU A 34 5.14 -1.58 -3.22
N ARG A 35 4.69 -2.79 -3.57
CA ARG A 35 3.34 -3.03 -4.08
C ARG A 35 2.39 -3.33 -2.95
N ILE A 36 1.37 -2.50 -2.79
CA ILE A 36 0.37 -2.61 -1.75
C ILE A 36 -0.97 -2.91 -2.42
N THR A 37 -1.60 -4.00 -2.00
CA THR A 37 -2.93 -4.37 -2.49
C THR A 37 -3.96 -4.08 -1.40
N ILE A 38 -4.93 -3.22 -1.72
CA ILE A 38 -6.03 -2.85 -0.83
C ILE A 38 -7.38 -3.31 -1.41
N ASP A 39 -8.35 -3.56 -0.56
CA ASP A 39 -9.70 -3.99 -0.91
C ASP A 39 -10.71 -3.23 -0.05
N LYS A 40 -11.89 -2.91 -0.57
CA LYS A 40 -12.95 -2.25 0.18
C LYS A 40 -14.30 -2.79 -0.27
N GLU A 41 -15.11 -3.23 0.69
CA GLU A 41 -16.51 -3.56 0.46
C GLU A 41 -17.39 -2.32 0.70
N PRO A 42 -18.43 -2.06 -0.11
CA PRO A 42 -18.89 -2.85 -1.27
C PRO A 42 -18.16 -2.55 -2.60
N PHE A 43 -17.52 -1.38 -2.73
CA PHE A 43 -16.77 -1.00 -3.93
C PHE A 43 -15.52 -0.20 -3.56
N VAL A 44 -14.44 -0.43 -4.31
CA VAL A 44 -13.27 0.47 -4.33
C VAL A 44 -13.49 1.47 -5.45
N ASP A 45 -13.65 2.75 -5.10
CA ASP A 45 -13.68 3.85 -6.05
C ASP A 45 -12.29 4.50 -6.19
N VAL A 46 -12.12 5.31 -7.23
CA VAL A 46 -10.89 6.11 -7.43
C VAL A 46 -10.56 6.97 -6.22
N ASP A 47 -11.58 7.51 -5.54
CA ASP A 47 -11.43 8.28 -4.30
C ASP A 47 -10.77 7.45 -3.20
N THR A 48 -11.15 6.17 -3.07
CA THR A 48 -10.55 5.27 -2.08
C THR A 48 -9.07 4.99 -2.41
N CYS A 49 -8.72 4.88 -3.69
CA CYS A 49 -7.33 4.70 -4.11
C CYS A 49 -6.46 5.93 -3.80
N VAL A 50 -6.97 7.13 -4.09
CA VAL A 50 -6.31 8.40 -3.76
C VAL A 50 -6.16 8.54 -2.25
N LEU A 51 -7.22 8.27 -1.49
CA LEU A 51 -7.24 8.41 -0.04
C LEU A 51 -6.31 7.39 0.62
N ALA A 52 -6.29 6.14 0.16
CA ALA A 52 -5.33 5.15 0.61
C ALA A 52 -3.90 5.59 0.32
N THR A 53 -3.62 6.10 -0.89
CA THR A 53 -2.30 6.63 -1.25
C THR A 53 -1.91 7.78 -0.34
N GLU A 54 -2.77 8.78 -0.13
CA GLU A 54 -2.49 9.92 0.75
C GLU A 54 -2.22 9.53 2.19
N ILE A 55 -2.83 8.44 2.68
CA ILE A 55 -2.53 7.95 4.02
C ILE A 55 -1.25 7.11 4.03
N ILE A 56 -1.04 6.25 3.04
CA ILE A 56 0.13 5.39 2.94
C ILE A 56 1.39 6.23 2.76
N ASN A 57 1.35 7.28 1.93
CA ASN A 57 2.52 8.10 1.59
C ASN A 57 3.29 8.61 2.82
N PRO A 58 2.69 9.35 3.77
CA PRO A 58 3.39 9.84 4.96
C PRO A 58 3.82 8.70 5.91
N LEU A 59 3.15 7.55 5.87
CA LEU A 59 3.52 6.39 6.69
C LEU A 59 4.79 5.75 6.13
N ILE A 60 4.87 5.56 4.83
CA ILE A 60 6.10 5.03 4.20
C ILE A 60 7.23 6.07 4.29
N ASP A 61 6.93 7.37 4.19
CA ASP A 61 7.90 8.46 4.40
C ASP A 61 8.60 8.36 5.78
N THR A 62 7.86 8.01 6.84
CA THR A 62 8.50 7.77 8.16
C THR A 62 9.43 6.58 8.21
N LEU A 63 9.28 5.65 7.26
CA LEU A 63 10.15 4.49 7.08
C LEU A 63 11.17 4.72 5.96
N GLU A 64 11.10 5.85 5.22
CA GLU A 64 12.01 6.19 4.12
C GLU A 64 13.47 6.14 4.55
N ASP A 65 13.72 6.57 5.78
CA ASP A 65 15.04 6.53 6.42
C ASP A 65 15.56 5.09 6.64
N GLU A 66 14.68 4.08 6.74
CA GLU A 66 15.09 2.68 6.78
C GLU A 66 15.28 2.07 5.37
N PHE A 67 14.91 2.77 4.28
CA PHE A 67 15.15 2.30 2.92
C PHE A 67 16.52 2.79 2.43
N ASP A 68 17.43 1.85 2.15
CA ASP A 68 18.81 2.13 1.71
C ASP A 68 18.86 2.73 0.28
N ASP A 69 17.79 2.57 -0.50
CA ASP A 69 17.70 2.90 -1.92
C ASP A 69 16.34 3.50 -2.31
N SER A 70 16.28 4.18 -3.46
CA SER A 70 15.03 4.67 -4.04
C SER A 70 14.06 3.51 -4.34
N TYR A 71 12.86 3.59 -3.76
CA TYR A 71 11.77 2.66 -4.02
C TYR A 71 10.59 3.37 -4.72
N VAL A 72 9.75 2.57 -5.37
CA VAL A 72 8.51 3.02 -6.01
C VAL A 72 7.33 2.47 -5.23
N LEU A 73 6.47 3.36 -4.73
CA LEU A 73 5.22 3.01 -4.08
C LEU A 73 4.15 2.75 -5.14
N ASP A 74 3.60 1.55 -5.17
CA ASP A 74 2.54 1.14 -6.09
C ASP A 74 1.33 0.66 -5.29
N VAL A 75 0.28 1.50 -5.21
CA VAL A 75 -0.97 1.17 -4.51
C VAL A 75 -1.98 0.69 -5.54
N CYS A 76 -2.29 -0.61 -5.50
CA CYS A 76 -3.29 -1.23 -6.34
C CYS A 76 -4.51 -1.63 -5.50
N SER A 77 -5.71 -1.42 -6.07
CA SER A 77 -6.91 -2.03 -5.55
C SER A 77 -7.03 -3.48 -6.04
N GLN A 78 -7.52 -4.38 -5.18
CA GLN A 78 -7.89 -5.73 -5.58
C GLN A 78 -9.17 -5.64 -6.42
N GLU A 79 -9.02 -5.36 -7.69
CA GLU A 79 -10.07 -5.61 -8.66
C GLU A 79 -10.18 -7.14 -8.74
N LYS A 80 -11.28 -7.71 -8.21
CA LYS A 80 -11.68 -9.06 -8.61
C LYS A 80 -11.91 -8.97 -10.11
N GLY A 81 -10.88 -9.28 -10.89
CA GLY A 81 -10.97 -9.36 -12.33
C GLY A 81 -12.11 -10.28 -12.67
N ASP A 82 -13.19 -9.69 -13.18
CA ASP A 82 -14.31 -10.40 -13.77
C ASP A 82 -13.73 -11.19 -14.95
N LYS A 83 -13.65 -12.51 -14.81
CA LYS A 83 -13.39 -13.42 -15.93
C LYS A 83 -14.21 -14.68 -15.78
#